data_AF-A0A0E2D3K5-F1
#
_entry.id   AF-A0A0E2D3K5-F1
#
_cell.length_a   1.000
_cell.length_b   1.000
_cell.length_c   1.000
_cell.angle_alpha   90.00
_cell.angle_beta   90.00
_cell.angle_gamma   90.00
#
_symmetry.space_group_name_H-M   'P 1'
#
loop_
_entity.id
_entity.type
_entity.pdbx_description
1 polymer ?
#
loop_
_entity_poly.entity_id
_entity_poly.type
_entity_poly.pdbx_seq_one_letter_code
_entity_poly.pdbx_strand_id
1 'polypeptide(L)'
;MKLTDISIIVLPVSGTLLGLVYAAFIYWLQGGFSRFSFNNEIFEDVLVSDVKVLLDLLVGAGSISLILLFGYPNLATPAYWIFSILFFQDILLAASSYGYLSTVFSKKYIPEKYGVFRRFLRKIKNSGPLRWLQSSVLLISVIIFPYIYGDSSFLEISNKSFEYYLFSANIIAFLQIKSLLVEAYAMRKKMNERLQDKDYELILQNKETDLNWSLEKKKLEQGILNYVFQSINIVPDYEVENLKTIMWDSLTLRKPVLISYPQIAASGSIHVNIIIPFFESDSEYRKYIFLTSRRIFKNIEVSKSDIKHITLSYFNKKSGGGTEHLSMIRSSLSNIKLISSLNLTDEEYIAKLNGTFFAEKIAKF
;
A
#
# COMPACT_ATOMS: atom_id res chain seq x y z
N MET A 1 -14.33 50.72 -8.90
CA MET A 1 -15.20 49.72 -8.23
C MET A 1 -15.02 49.93 -6.74
N LYS A 2 -16.05 49.89 -5.89
CA LYS A 2 -15.81 50.03 -4.44
C LYS A 2 -15.21 48.72 -3.92
N LEU A 3 -14.33 48.80 -2.92
CA LEU A 3 -13.72 47.63 -2.30
C LEU A 3 -14.78 46.62 -1.79
N THR A 4 -15.91 47.14 -1.30
CA THR A 4 -17.09 46.36 -0.91
C THR A 4 -17.68 45.55 -2.07
N ASP A 5 -17.73 46.13 -3.27
CA ASP A 5 -18.25 45.45 -4.48
C ASP A 5 -17.32 44.29 -4.87
N ILE A 6 -16.00 44.46 -4.68
CA ILE A 6 -15.00 43.43 -4.93
C ILE A 6 -15.14 42.32 -3.90
N SER A 7 -15.32 42.65 -2.62
CA SER A 7 -15.52 41.66 -1.55
C SER A 7 -16.80 40.84 -1.73
N ILE A 8 -17.88 41.43 -2.25
CA ILE A 8 -19.13 40.72 -2.58
C ILE A 8 -18.89 39.62 -3.63
N ILE A 9 -18.01 39.86 -4.60
CA ILE A 9 -17.67 38.89 -5.65
C ILE A 9 -16.62 37.89 -5.17
N VAL A 10 -15.59 38.36 -4.47
CA VAL A 10 -14.43 37.54 -4.06
C VAL A 10 -14.79 36.54 -2.98
N LEU A 11 -15.69 36.88 -2.05
CA LEU A 11 -16.10 35.98 -0.98
C LEU A 11 -16.71 34.65 -1.49
N PRO A 12 -17.74 34.66 -2.37
CA PRO A 12 -18.29 33.43 -2.93
C PRO A 12 -17.32 32.70 -3.87
N VAL A 13 -16.45 33.41 -4.59
CA VAL A 13 -15.41 32.79 -5.42
C VAL A 13 -14.41 32.04 -4.55
N SER A 14 -13.86 32.68 -3.52
CA SER A 14 -12.95 32.05 -2.55
C SER A 14 -13.60 30.83 -1.89
N GLY A 15 -14.87 30.94 -1.50
CA GLY A 15 -15.64 29.84 -0.92
C GLY A 15 -15.85 28.66 -1.88
N THR A 16 -16.15 28.95 -3.15
CA THR A 16 -16.30 27.91 -4.20
C THR A 16 -14.97 27.20 -4.47
N LEU A 17 -13.88 27.96 -4.57
CA LEU A 17 -12.54 27.41 -4.74
C LEU A 17 -12.14 26.54 -3.55
N LEU A 18 -12.46 26.96 -2.33
CA LEU A 18 -12.21 26.19 -1.12
C LEU A 18 -12.98 24.87 -1.13
N GLY A 19 -14.25 24.88 -1.56
CA GLY A 19 -15.04 23.66 -1.79
C GLY A 19 -14.40 22.72 -2.81
N LEU A 20 -13.87 23.25 -3.92
CA LEU A 20 -13.16 22.45 -4.93
C LEU A 20 -11.86 21.84 -4.40
N VAL A 21 -11.13 22.56 -3.55
CA VAL A 21 -9.90 22.05 -2.90
C VAL A 21 -10.23 20.88 -1.98
N TYR A 22 -11.25 21.03 -1.13
CA TYR A 22 -11.72 19.94 -0.28
C TYR A 22 -12.20 18.74 -1.09
N ALA A 23 -12.97 18.96 -2.15
CA ALA A 23 -13.42 17.90 -3.04
C ALA A 23 -12.25 17.17 -3.70
N ALA A 24 -11.25 17.92 -4.20
CA ALA A 24 -10.04 17.36 -4.79
C ALA A 24 -9.25 16.54 -3.76
N PHE A 25 -9.09 17.06 -2.55
CA PHE A 25 -8.37 16.40 -1.47
C PHE A 25 -9.06 15.12 -1.00
N ILE A 26 -10.38 15.14 -0.80
CA ILE A 26 -11.18 13.96 -0.45
C ILE A 26 -11.11 12.91 -1.57
N TYR A 27 -11.25 13.35 -2.83
CA TYR A 27 -11.13 12.46 -3.99
C TYR A 27 -9.75 11.79 -4.06
N TRP A 28 -8.70 12.52 -3.67
CA TRP A 28 -7.34 12.00 -3.59
C TRP A 28 -7.17 10.99 -2.44
N LEU A 29 -7.66 11.33 -1.24
CA LEU A 29 -7.65 10.47 -0.06
C LEU A 29 -8.40 9.15 -0.29
N GLN A 30 -9.55 9.20 -0.95
CA GLN A 30 -10.37 8.01 -1.22
C GLN A 30 -9.78 7.11 -2.33
N GLY A 31 -9.07 7.68 -3.30
CA GLY A 31 -8.60 6.97 -4.50
C GLY A 31 -7.18 6.39 -4.43
N GLY A 32 -6.28 6.95 -3.60
CA GLY A 32 -4.84 6.68 -3.69
C GLY A 32 -4.21 5.84 -2.57
N PHE A 33 -4.75 5.90 -1.35
CA PHE A 33 -3.96 5.55 -0.15
C PHE A 33 -4.12 4.12 0.38
N SER A 34 -5.15 3.38 -0.03
CA SER A 34 -5.35 2.00 0.45
C SER A 34 -4.38 0.97 -0.16
N ARG A 35 -3.46 1.38 -1.05
CA ARG A 35 -2.70 0.45 -1.92
C ARG A 35 -1.17 0.59 -1.94
N PHE A 36 -0.58 1.50 -1.18
CA PHE A 36 0.89 1.67 -1.11
C PHE A 36 1.34 1.71 0.35
N SER A 37 2.47 1.08 0.71
CA SER A 37 2.87 0.91 2.12
C SER A 37 4.15 1.65 2.54
N PHE A 38 4.93 2.22 1.60
CA PHE A 38 6.25 2.78 1.95
C PHE A 38 6.57 4.17 1.33
N ASN A 39 5.75 4.67 0.39
CA ASN A 39 5.87 6.01 -0.19
C ASN A 39 4.75 6.98 0.30
N ASN A 40 3.86 6.52 1.18
CA ASN A 40 2.65 7.26 1.57
C ASN A 40 2.95 8.50 2.40
N GLU A 41 3.64 8.34 3.53
CA GLU A 41 3.82 9.43 4.50
C GLU A 41 4.50 10.65 3.86
N ILE A 42 5.47 10.42 2.98
CA ILE A 42 6.26 11.49 2.38
C ILE A 42 5.51 12.22 1.24
N PHE A 43 4.73 11.49 0.44
CA PHE A 43 3.85 12.11 -0.57
C PHE A 43 2.66 12.82 0.08
N GLU A 44 2.14 12.24 1.17
CA GLU A 44 1.11 12.83 2.01
C GLU A 44 1.60 14.15 2.62
N ASP A 45 2.78 14.17 3.24
CA ASP A 45 3.39 15.38 3.81
C ASP A 45 3.53 16.51 2.79
N VAL A 46 3.89 16.18 1.55
CA VAL A 46 3.98 17.16 0.46
C VAL A 46 2.62 17.70 0.06
N LEU A 47 1.66 16.83 -0.16
CA LEU A 47 0.35 17.25 -0.64
C LEU A 47 -0.43 17.97 0.44
N VAL A 48 -0.29 17.55 1.70
CA VAL A 48 -0.78 18.29 2.86
C VAL A 48 -0.13 19.66 2.90
N SER A 49 1.18 19.79 2.64
CA SER A 49 1.85 21.10 2.63
C SER A 49 1.38 22.02 1.50
N ASP A 50 1.19 21.50 0.28
CA ASP A 50 0.69 22.29 -0.86
C ASP A 50 -0.78 22.68 -0.70
N VAL A 51 -1.61 21.75 -0.21
CA VAL A 51 -3.03 22.00 0.10
C VAL A 51 -3.15 23.02 1.22
N LYS A 52 -2.28 22.96 2.25
CA LYS A 52 -2.27 23.92 3.36
C LYS A 52 -2.01 25.34 2.86
N VAL A 53 -0.96 25.55 2.06
CA VAL A 53 -0.65 26.88 1.48
C VAL A 53 -1.83 27.43 0.68
N LEU A 54 -2.53 26.57 -0.05
CA LEU A 54 -3.67 26.95 -0.86
C LEU A 54 -4.92 27.26 -0.02
N LEU A 55 -5.15 26.49 1.04
CA LEU A 55 -6.20 26.74 2.03
C LEU A 55 -5.95 28.07 2.76
N ASP A 56 -4.74 28.32 3.24
CA ASP A 56 -4.40 29.57 3.93
C ASP A 56 -4.68 30.78 3.04
N LEU A 57 -4.33 30.67 1.75
CA LEU A 57 -4.53 31.73 0.76
C LEU A 57 -6.02 32.03 0.51
N LEU A 58 -6.87 30.99 0.43
CA LEU A 58 -8.32 31.14 0.30
C LEU A 58 -9.01 31.61 1.59
N VAL A 59 -8.56 31.13 2.74
CA VAL A 59 -9.05 31.55 4.07
C VAL A 59 -8.67 33.00 4.32
N GLY A 60 -7.45 33.42 3.98
CA GLY A 60 -7.01 34.80 4.05
C GLY A 60 -7.86 35.72 3.16
N ALA A 61 -8.04 35.36 1.89
CA ALA A 61 -8.85 36.14 0.96
C ALA A 61 -10.33 36.22 1.41
N GLY A 62 -10.89 35.12 1.90
CA GLY A 62 -12.26 35.06 2.41
C GLY A 62 -12.46 35.88 3.68
N SER A 63 -11.58 35.71 4.67
CA SER A 63 -11.66 36.42 5.96
C SER A 63 -11.48 37.93 5.80
N ILE A 64 -10.50 38.37 5.00
CA ILE A 64 -10.28 39.79 4.72
C ILE A 64 -11.47 40.37 3.94
N SER A 65 -12.00 39.64 2.94
CA SER A 65 -13.22 40.07 2.23
C SER A 65 -14.41 40.23 3.17
N LEU A 66 -14.57 39.33 4.14
CA LEU A 66 -15.65 39.38 5.12
C LEU A 66 -15.51 40.60 6.05
N ILE A 67 -14.31 40.86 6.57
CA ILE A 67 -14.02 42.04 7.42
C ILE A 67 -14.31 43.35 6.66
N LEU A 68 -13.91 43.42 5.40
CA LEU A 68 -14.15 44.59 4.53
C LEU A 68 -15.64 44.76 4.20
N LEU A 69 -16.37 43.66 3.98
CA LEU A 69 -17.81 43.67 3.68
C LEU A 69 -18.67 44.14 4.86
N PHE A 70 -18.29 43.77 6.10
CA PHE A 70 -18.95 44.25 7.31
C PHE A 70 -18.54 45.67 7.72
N GLY A 71 -17.69 46.34 6.95
CA GLY A 71 -17.34 47.73 7.18
C GLY A 71 -16.40 47.96 8.36
N TYR A 72 -15.51 46.99 8.66
CA TYR A 72 -14.49 47.10 9.70
C TYR A 72 -13.07 47.29 9.12
N PRO A 73 -12.77 48.40 8.38
CA PRO A 73 -11.50 48.58 7.69
C PRO A 73 -10.30 48.61 8.66
N ASN A 74 -10.50 49.09 9.89
CA ASN A 74 -9.46 49.15 10.93
C ASN A 74 -8.97 47.76 11.35
N LEU A 75 -9.77 46.71 11.15
CA LEU A 75 -9.40 45.32 11.45
C LEU A 75 -8.78 44.61 10.24
N ALA A 76 -8.95 45.12 9.02
CA ALA A 76 -8.46 44.49 7.80
C ALA A 76 -6.93 44.54 7.69
N THR A 77 -6.33 45.68 8.05
CA THR A 77 -4.86 45.86 8.04
C THR A 77 -4.13 44.91 8.99
N PRO A 78 -4.48 44.83 10.30
CA PRO A 78 -3.84 43.88 11.20
C PRO A 78 -4.13 42.42 10.80
N ALA A 79 -5.33 42.11 10.31
CA ALA A 79 -5.65 40.77 9.82
C ALA A 79 -4.79 40.35 8.62
N TYR A 80 -4.55 41.28 7.67
CA TYR A 80 -3.64 41.03 6.54
C TYR A 80 -2.21 40.78 6.97
N TRP A 81 -1.69 41.53 7.95
CA TRP A 81 -0.33 41.31 8.44
C TRP A 81 -0.18 39.98 9.17
N ILE A 82 -1.16 39.61 10.01
CA ILE A 82 -1.20 38.29 10.66
C ILE A 82 -1.22 37.19 9.60
N PHE A 83 -2.11 37.31 8.60
CA PHE A 83 -2.16 36.39 7.47
C PHE A 83 -0.80 36.31 6.75
N SER A 84 -0.18 37.44 6.42
CA SER A 84 1.08 37.48 5.66
C SER A 84 2.23 36.79 6.40
N ILE A 85 2.31 36.93 7.72
CA ILE A 85 3.33 36.26 8.54
C ILE A 85 3.11 34.75 8.55
N LEU A 86 1.88 34.30 8.80
CA LEU A 86 1.54 32.88 8.82
C LEU A 86 1.75 32.24 7.45
N PHE A 87 1.27 32.90 6.40
CA PHE A 87 1.42 32.47 5.02
C PHE A 87 2.89 32.37 4.61
N PHE A 88 3.73 33.33 5.00
CA PHE A 88 5.17 33.25 4.77
C PHE A 88 5.82 32.06 5.49
N GLN A 89 5.45 31.83 6.75
CA GLN A 89 5.93 30.67 7.51
C GLN A 89 5.55 29.35 6.82
N ASP A 90 4.33 29.24 6.32
CA ASP A 90 3.84 28.03 5.66
C ASP A 90 4.49 27.80 4.29
N ILE A 91 4.80 28.86 3.53
CA ILE A 91 5.64 28.76 2.33
C ILE A 91 7.02 28.19 2.66
N LEU A 92 7.66 28.67 3.74
CA LEU A 92 8.98 28.19 4.15
C LEU A 92 8.95 26.74 4.65
N LEU A 93 7.90 26.36 5.39
CA LEU A 93 7.69 24.99 5.85
C LEU A 93 7.48 24.04 4.66
N ALA A 94 6.63 24.41 3.70
CA ALA A 94 6.43 23.64 2.47
C ALA A 94 7.75 23.46 1.70
N ALA A 95 8.52 24.54 1.50
CA ALA A 95 9.82 24.46 0.86
C ALA A 95 10.82 23.56 1.61
N SER A 96 10.73 23.51 2.95
CA SER A 96 11.56 22.63 3.78
C SER A 96 11.18 21.15 3.67
N SER A 97 9.90 20.83 3.56
CA SER A 97 9.38 19.47 3.38
C SER A 97 9.80 18.90 2.03
N TYR A 98 9.67 19.70 0.97
CA TYR A 98 10.21 19.37 -0.36
C TYR A 98 11.72 19.18 -0.38
N GLY A 99 12.42 20.05 0.35
CA GLY A 99 13.86 19.98 0.55
C GLY A 99 14.31 18.68 1.23
N TYR A 100 13.60 18.27 2.27
CA TYR A 100 13.83 17.00 2.95
C TYR A 100 13.68 15.83 1.99
N LEU A 101 12.61 15.83 1.20
CA LEU A 101 12.33 14.83 0.18
C LEU A 101 13.45 14.62 -0.85
N SER A 102 13.97 15.73 -1.37
CA SER A 102 15.11 15.70 -2.31
C SER A 102 16.39 15.13 -1.69
N THR A 103 16.49 15.14 -0.36
CA THR A 103 17.65 14.61 0.39
C THR A 103 17.49 13.17 0.84
N VAL A 104 16.26 12.63 0.91
CA VAL A 104 16.01 11.22 1.31
C VAL A 104 16.68 10.23 0.34
N PHE A 105 16.77 10.57 -0.95
CA PHE A 105 17.32 9.70 -1.99
C PHE A 105 18.61 10.22 -2.65
N SER A 106 19.27 11.26 -2.10
CA SER A 106 20.47 11.84 -2.73
C SER A 106 21.69 11.88 -1.82
N LYS A 107 22.88 12.00 -2.44
CA LYS A 107 24.17 12.17 -1.73
C LYS A 107 24.27 13.47 -0.92
N LYS A 108 23.24 14.36 -0.95
CA LYS A 108 23.17 15.61 -0.17
C LYS A 108 22.67 15.36 1.26
N TYR A 109 23.33 14.43 1.95
CA TYR A 109 23.05 14.10 3.35
C TYR A 109 23.16 15.35 4.25
N ILE A 110 22.19 15.53 5.16
CA ILE A 110 22.23 16.59 6.18
C ILE A 110 22.62 15.94 7.52
N PRO A 111 23.89 16.06 7.96
CA PRO A 111 24.36 15.54 9.24
C PRO A 111 23.47 15.91 10.41
N GLU A 112 23.19 14.93 11.28
CA GLU A 112 22.44 15.15 12.52
C GLU A 112 23.14 16.12 13.50
N LYS A 113 24.44 16.36 13.31
CA LYS A 113 25.22 17.33 14.09
C LYS A 113 24.86 18.80 13.81
N TYR A 114 24.02 19.09 12.81
CA TYR A 114 23.52 20.45 12.59
C TYR A 114 22.39 20.81 13.56
N GLY A 115 22.50 21.98 14.20
CA GLY A 115 21.42 22.57 14.98
C GLY A 115 20.15 22.84 14.16
N VAL A 116 19.00 22.88 14.84
CA VAL A 116 17.65 22.89 14.24
C VAL A 116 17.51 23.93 13.12
N PHE A 117 17.93 25.17 13.36
CA PHE A 117 17.83 26.26 12.39
C PHE A 117 18.71 26.06 11.14
N ARG A 118 19.96 25.60 11.32
CA ARG A 118 20.87 25.31 10.19
C ARG A 118 20.38 24.13 9.36
N ARG A 119 19.78 23.13 10.00
CA ARG A 119 19.15 21.99 9.34
C ARG A 119 17.96 22.45 8.49
N PHE A 120 17.12 23.32 9.03
CA PHE A 120 15.98 23.90 8.33
C PHE A 120 16.39 24.68 7.07
N LEU A 121 17.32 25.63 7.19
CA LEU A 121 17.81 26.40 6.04
C LEU A 121 18.42 25.52 4.95
N ARG A 122 19.13 24.45 5.34
CA ARG A 122 19.74 23.52 4.39
C ARG A 122 18.72 22.64 3.68
N LYS A 123 17.64 22.25 4.36
CA LYS A 123 16.47 21.61 3.73
C LYS A 123 15.89 22.53 2.66
N ILE A 124 15.56 23.78 3.01
CA ILE A 124 15.02 24.76 2.03
C ILE A 124 15.98 24.94 0.84
N LYS A 125 17.29 25.08 1.08
CA LYS A 125 18.27 25.20 -0.01
C LYS A 125 18.28 23.99 -0.95
N ASN A 126 17.95 22.81 -0.45
CA ASN A 126 17.96 21.57 -1.24
C ASN A 126 16.68 21.34 -2.06
N SER A 127 15.61 22.13 -1.85
CA SER A 127 14.31 21.98 -2.54
C SER A 127 14.38 22.14 -4.07
N GLY A 128 15.46 22.72 -4.59
CA GLY A 128 15.71 22.87 -6.02
C GLY A 128 15.14 24.16 -6.62
N PRO A 129 15.68 24.62 -7.77
CA PRO A 129 15.43 25.96 -8.31
C PRO A 129 13.97 26.21 -8.70
N LEU A 130 13.27 25.18 -9.19
CA LEU A 130 11.86 25.30 -9.60
C LEU A 130 10.94 25.62 -8.42
N ARG A 131 11.22 25.05 -7.23
CA ARG A 131 10.39 25.27 -6.04
C ARG A 131 10.70 26.58 -5.35
N TRP A 132 11.96 27.01 -5.36
CA TRP A 132 12.30 28.39 -4.99
C TRP A 132 11.55 29.40 -5.86
N LEU A 133 11.50 29.16 -7.17
CA LEU A 133 10.75 30.02 -8.09
C LEU A 133 9.24 30.03 -7.75
N GLN A 134 8.64 28.88 -7.46
CA GLN A 134 7.22 28.81 -7.05
C GLN A 134 6.95 29.56 -5.73
N SER A 135 7.77 29.33 -4.69
CA SER A 135 7.66 30.04 -3.41
C SER A 135 7.88 31.55 -3.56
N SER A 136 8.83 31.96 -4.41
CA SER A 136 9.07 33.37 -4.71
C SER A 136 7.91 34.00 -5.46
N VAL A 137 7.29 33.30 -6.42
CA VAL A 137 6.08 33.79 -7.11
C VAL A 137 4.96 34.00 -6.11
N LEU A 138 4.72 33.06 -5.19
CA LEU A 138 3.69 33.20 -4.15
C LEU A 138 3.95 34.40 -3.25
N LEU A 139 5.19 34.55 -2.76
CA LEU A 139 5.59 35.68 -1.92
C LEU A 139 5.42 37.01 -2.65
N ILE A 140 5.91 37.07 -3.89
CA ILE A 140 5.89 38.29 -4.68
C ILE A 140 4.45 38.67 -4.99
N SER A 141 3.64 37.74 -5.50
CA SER A 141 2.31 38.07 -5.99
C SER A 141 1.27 38.29 -4.88
N VAL A 142 1.41 37.63 -3.72
CA VAL A 142 0.42 37.69 -2.63
C VAL A 142 0.80 38.74 -1.58
N ILE A 143 2.08 38.96 -1.29
CA ILE A 143 2.51 39.87 -0.23
C ILE A 143 3.17 41.14 -0.80
N ILE A 144 4.18 40.99 -1.65
CA ILE A 144 5.01 42.13 -2.09
C ILE A 144 4.27 43.02 -3.10
N PHE A 145 3.64 42.41 -4.11
CA PHE A 145 2.96 43.11 -5.19
C PHE A 145 1.79 43.94 -4.68
N PRO A 146 0.87 43.41 -3.85
CA PRO A 146 -0.21 44.21 -3.30
C PRO A 146 0.30 45.36 -2.43
N TYR A 147 1.36 45.13 -1.66
CA TYR A 147 1.94 46.15 -0.79
C TYR A 147 2.62 47.29 -1.56
N ILE A 148 3.50 46.97 -2.51
CA ILE A 148 4.27 47.98 -3.27
C ILE A 148 3.39 48.76 -4.25
N TYR A 149 2.53 48.08 -5.02
CA TYR A 149 1.78 48.72 -6.09
C TYR A 149 0.47 49.37 -5.63
N GLY A 150 0.04 49.08 -4.40
CA GLY A 150 -1.15 49.71 -3.84
C GLY A 150 -0.88 51.00 -3.07
N ASP A 151 0.32 51.57 -3.10
CA ASP A 151 0.67 52.81 -2.37
C ASP A 151 0.41 52.69 -0.85
N SER A 152 0.73 51.55 -0.25
CA SER A 152 0.55 51.33 1.19
C SER A 152 1.71 51.89 2.01
N SER A 153 1.42 52.31 3.24
CA SER A 153 2.44 52.62 4.24
C SER A 153 2.68 51.40 5.14
N PHE A 154 3.76 51.41 5.93
CA PHE A 154 4.08 50.31 6.83
C PHE A 154 2.97 50.01 7.86
N LEU A 155 2.19 51.03 8.24
CA LEU A 155 1.15 50.93 9.28
C LEU A 155 -0.27 50.83 8.71
N GLU A 156 -0.47 51.21 7.45
CA GLU A 156 -1.80 51.30 6.86
C GLU A 156 -1.80 50.76 5.44
N ILE A 157 -2.64 49.74 5.22
CA ILE A 157 -2.83 49.11 3.92
C ILE A 157 -3.96 49.83 3.20
N SER A 158 -3.66 50.30 1.99
CA SER A 158 -4.63 51.02 1.19
C SER A 158 -5.71 50.10 0.63
N ASN A 159 -6.85 50.67 0.24
CA ASN A 159 -7.88 49.95 -0.48
C ASN A 159 -7.35 49.29 -1.77
N LYS A 160 -6.46 49.96 -2.52
CA LYS A 160 -5.85 49.40 -3.74
C LYS A 160 -5.00 48.17 -3.43
N SER A 161 -4.27 48.17 -2.31
CA SER A 161 -3.51 47.01 -1.87
C SER A 161 -4.41 45.83 -1.55
N PHE A 162 -5.55 46.05 -0.89
CA PHE A 162 -6.53 44.98 -0.68
C PHE A 162 -7.11 44.45 -2.00
N GLU A 163 -7.40 45.33 -2.97
CA GLU A 163 -7.87 44.90 -4.29
C GLU A 163 -6.83 43.98 -4.98
N TYR A 164 -5.57 44.42 -5.05
CA TYR A 164 -4.51 43.62 -5.67
C TYR A 164 -4.29 42.29 -4.96
N TYR A 165 -4.35 42.27 -3.63
CA TYR A 165 -4.25 41.04 -2.84
C TYR A 165 -5.40 40.08 -3.15
N LEU A 166 -6.64 40.55 -3.08
CA LEU A 166 -7.82 39.71 -3.29
C LEU A 166 -7.84 39.10 -4.69
N PHE A 167 -7.46 39.88 -5.72
CA PHE A 167 -7.34 39.39 -7.09
C PHE A 167 -6.18 38.42 -7.26
N SER A 168 -4.97 38.77 -6.80
CA SER A 168 -3.79 37.92 -6.98
C SER A 168 -3.95 36.60 -6.24
N ALA A 169 -4.51 36.62 -5.03
CA ALA A 169 -4.81 35.44 -4.25
C ALA A 169 -5.76 34.50 -5.01
N ASN A 170 -6.91 34.99 -5.47
CA ASN A 170 -7.88 34.14 -6.16
C ASN A 170 -7.38 33.59 -7.49
N ILE A 171 -6.64 34.39 -8.27
CA ILE A 171 -6.05 33.93 -9.53
C ILE A 171 -5.04 32.81 -9.28
N ILE A 172 -4.15 32.99 -8.29
CA ILE A 172 -3.15 31.99 -7.93
C ILE A 172 -3.81 30.73 -7.40
N ALA A 173 -4.79 30.85 -6.51
CA ALA A 173 -5.56 29.72 -6.00
C ALA A 173 -6.19 28.93 -7.14
N PHE A 174 -6.86 29.61 -8.07
CA PHE A 174 -7.48 28.96 -9.24
C PHE A 174 -6.47 28.20 -10.10
N LEU A 175 -5.33 28.83 -10.42
CA LEU A 175 -4.27 28.20 -11.22
C LEU A 175 -3.69 26.97 -10.52
N GLN A 176 -3.46 27.06 -9.20
CA GLN A 176 -2.93 25.94 -8.43
C GLN A 176 -3.95 24.81 -8.26
N ILE A 177 -5.23 25.12 -8.01
CA ILE A 177 -6.31 24.12 -7.97
C ILE A 177 -6.39 23.38 -9.30
N LYS A 178 -6.35 24.11 -10.42
CA LYS A 178 -6.35 23.51 -11.75
C LYS A 178 -5.15 22.57 -11.94
N SER A 179 -3.95 23.01 -11.56
CA SER A 179 -2.74 22.15 -11.63
C SER A 179 -2.91 20.90 -10.77
N LEU A 180 -3.37 21.06 -9.54
CA LEU A 180 -3.54 19.97 -8.57
C LEU A 180 -4.58 18.95 -9.07
N LEU A 181 -5.70 19.41 -9.64
CA LEU A 181 -6.71 18.54 -10.25
C LEU A 181 -6.16 17.80 -11.49
N VAL A 182 -5.41 18.48 -12.35
CA VAL A 182 -4.78 17.87 -13.53
C VAL A 182 -3.74 16.83 -13.12
N GLU A 183 -2.90 17.14 -12.14
CA GLU A 183 -1.90 16.22 -11.59
C GLU A 183 -2.56 15.04 -10.89
N ALA A 184 -3.60 15.26 -10.09
CA ALA A 184 -4.39 14.21 -9.45
C ALA A 184 -5.03 13.28 -10.49
N TYR A 185 -5.64 13.84 -11.54
CA TYR A 185 -6.24 13.07 -12.62
C TYR A 185 -5.19 12.31 -13.43
N ALA A 186 -4.08 12.95 -13.80
CA ALA A 186 -2.99 12.32 -14.55
C ALA A 186 -2.30 11.23 -13.73
N MET A 187 -2.08 11.43 -12.43
CA MET A 187 -1.54 10.42 -11.54
C MET A 187 -2.51 9.26 -11.39
N ARG A 188 -3.81 9.50 -11.20
CA ARG A 188 -4.83 8.45 -11.15
C ARG A 188 -4.94 7.70 -12.47
N LYS A 189 -4.89 8.39 -13.61
CA LYS A 189 -4.87 7.78 -14.94
C LYS A 189 -3.64 6.89 -15.11
N LYS A 190 -2.44 7.38 -14.77
CA LYS A 190 -1.20 6.58 -14.74
C LYS A 190 -1.27 5.42 -13.76
N MET A 191 -1.95 5.58 -12.61
CA MET A 191 -2.16 4.50 -11.64
C MET A 191 -3.11 3.44 -12.20
N ASN A 192 -4.20 3.85 -12.83
CA ASN A 192 -5.16 2.95 -13.46
C ASN A 192 -4.56 2.25 -14.69
N GLU A 193 -3.78 2.96 -15.51
CA GLU A 193 -3.01 2.39 -16.62
C GLU A 193 -1.97 1.42 -16.08
N ARG A 194 -1.18 1.78 -15.05
CA ARG A 194 -0.26 0.84 -14.38
C ARG A 194 -0.97 -0.31 -13.67
N LEU A 195 -2.23 -0.18 -13.28
CA LEU A 195 -3.00 -1.27 -12.69
C LEU A 195 -3.57 -2.18 -13.78
N GLN A 196 -4.00 -1.63 -14.92
CA GLN A 196 -4.41 -2.41 -16.09
C GLN A 196 -3.22 -3.10 -16.77
N ASP A 197 -2.08 -2.41 -16.85
CA ASP A 197 -0.80 -2.96 -17.32
C ASP A 197 -0.25 -3.94 -16.28
N LYS A 198 -0.43 -3.71 -14.97
CA LYS A 198 -0.12 -4.73 -13.95
C LYS A 198 -1.07 -5.90 -14.00
N ASP A 199 -2.34 -5.75 -14.37
CA ASP A 199 -3.27 -6.87 -14.53
C ASP A 199 -2.93 -7.66 -15.81
N TYR A 200 -2.50 -6.99 -16.88
CA TYR A 200 -2.03 -7.63 -18.12
C TYR A 200 -0.63 -8.27 -17.94
N GLU A 201 0.29 -7.60 -17.24
CA GLU A 201 1.58 -8.16 -16.80
C GLU A 201 1.40 -9.20 -15.69
N LEU A 202 0.39 -9.16 -14.82
CA LEU A 202 0.06 -10.24 -13.86
C LEU A 202 -0.48 -11.46 -14.59
N ILE A 203 -1.23 -11.28 -15.68
CA ILE A 203 -1.68 -12.38 -16.54
C ILE A 203 -0.50 -12.97 -17.34
N LEU A 204 0.49 -12.16 -17.73
CA LEU A 204 1.71 -12.60 -18.41
C LEU A 204 2.82 -13.13 -17.47
N GLN A 205 3.03 -12.55 -16.29
CA GLN A 205 4.04 -12.93 -15.28
C GLN A 205 3.55 -14.03 -14.32
N ASN A 206 2.24 -14.28 -14.18
CA ASN A 206 1.77 -15.53 -13.56
C ASN A 206 2.13 -16.78 -14.39
N LYS A 207 2.77 -16.62 -15.55
CA LYS A 207 3.43 -17.72 -16.26
C LYS A 207 4.92 -17.88 -15.96
N GLU A 208 5.68 -16.89 -15.48
CA GLU A 208 7.13 -17.02 -15.33
C GLU A 208 7.75 -15.96 -14.36
N THR A 209 8.16 -16.40 -13.14
CA THR A 209 9.16 -15.77 -12.20
C THR A 209 8.83 -14.39 -11.57
N ASP A 210 9.09 -14.00 -10.30
CA ASP A 210 9.76 -14.54 -9.12
C ASP A 210 9.25 -13.78 -7.86
N LEU A 211 8.90 -14.49 -6.78
CA LEU A 211 9.00 -13.94 -5.42
C LEU A 211 10.40 -14.32 -4.95
N ASN A 212 11.23 -13.34 -4.60
CA ASN A 212 12.58 -13.61 -4.12
C ASN A 212 12.51 -14.26 -2.72
N TRP A 213 12.42 -15.60 -2.67
CA TRP A 213 12.44 -16.39 -1.44
C TRP A 213 13.86 -16.41 -0.89
N SER A 214 14.20 -15.42 -0.05
CA SER A 214 15.47 -15.44 0.69
C SER A 214 15.62 -16.75 1.47
N LEU A 215 16.86 -17.20 1.67
CA LEU A 215 17.15 -18.45 2.37
C LEU A 215 16.57 -18.47 3.80
N GLU A 216 16.53 -17.30 4.45
CA GLU A 216 15.89 -17.10 5.75
C GLU A 216 14.35 -17.27 5.68
N LYS A 217 13.70 -16.68 4.66
CA LYS A 217 12.26 -16.83 4.46
C LYS A 217 11.88 -18.29 4.19
N LYS A 218 12.68 -19.01 3.40
CA LYS A 218 12.47 -20.45 3.16
C LYS A 218 12.53 -21.24 4.46
N LYS A 219 13.54 -21.01 5.29
CA LYS A 219 13.67 -21.70 6.59
C LYS A 219 12.50 -21.43 7.52
N LEU A 220 12.05 -20.17 7.60
CA LEU A 220 10.90 -19.79 8.44
C LEU A 220 9.63 -20.52 7.97
N GLU A 221 9.37 -20.51 6.67
CA GLU A 221 8.17 -21.10 6.07
C GLU A 221 8.17 -22.62 6.15
N GLN A 222 9.35 -23.24 6.04
CA GLN A 222 9.52 -24.65 6.35
C GLN A 222 9.20 -24.97 7.81
N GLY A 223 9.60 -24.11 8.75
CA GLY A 223 9.23 -24.24 10.16
C GLY A 223 7.72 -24.21 10.38
N ILE A 224 7.01 -23.27 9.72
CA ILE A 224 5.55 -23.16 9.77
C ILE A 224 4.90 -24.44 9.22
N LEU A 225 5.37 -24.93 8.08
CA LEU A 225 4.84 -26.15 7.47
C LEU A 225 5.01 -27.37 8.36
N ASN A 226 6.18 -27.54 8.97
CA ASN A 226 6.42 -28.65 9.88
C ASN A 226 5.48 -28.60 11.08
N TYR A 227 5.29 -27.41 11.65
CA TYR A 227 4.31 -27.21 12.71
C TYR A 227 2.90 -27.59 12.25
N VAL A 228 2.50 -27.20 11.05
CA VAL A 228 1.21 -27.58 10.45
C VAL A 228 1.09 -29.10 10.33
N PHE A 229 2.09 -29.81 9.79
CA PHE A 229 2.07 -31.26 9.65
C PHE A 229 2.01 -31.98 11.00
N GLN A 230 2.82 -31.55 11.98
CA GLN A 230 2.80 -32.10 13.33
C GLN A 230 1.46 -31.87 14.02
N SER A 231 0.83 -30.71 13.83
CA SER A 231 -0.48 -30.38 14.44
C SER A 231 -1.61 -31.34 14.04
N ILE A 232 -1.46 -32.05 12.91
CA ILE A 232 -2.41 -33.05 12.40
C ILE A 232 -1.88 -34.48 12.50
N ASN A 233 -0.89 -34.71 13.34
CA ASN A 233 -0.26 -36.01 13.59
C ASN A 233 0.46 -36.63 12.37
N ILE A 234 0.91 -35.82 11.41
CA ILE A 234 1.85 -36.28 10.38
C ILE A 234 3.25 -36.15 10.95
N VAL A 235 3.94 -37.29 11.03
CA VAL A 235 5.25 -37.40 11.69
C VAL A 235 6.36 -37.25 10.64
N PRO A 236 7.32 -36.34 10.81
CA PRO A 236 8.44 -36.26 9.88
C PRO A 236 9.42 -37.43 10.04
N ASP A 237 9.84 -38.03 8.92
CA ASP A 237 10.79 -39.16 8.91
C ASP A 237 12.16 -38.81 9.51
N TYR A 238 12.56 -37.54 9.44
CA TYR A 238 13.83 -37.06 9.96
C TYR A 238 13.86 -36.87 11.48
N GLU A 239 12.70 -36.85 12.16
CA GLU A 239 12.58 -36.68 13.62
C GLU A 239 12.51 -38.01 14.38
N VAL A 240 12.21 -39.12 13.71
CA VAL A 240 12.07 -40.41 14.38
C VAL A 240 13.31 -41.27 14.11
N GLU A 241 14.21 -41.38 15.09
CA GLU A 241 15.41 -42.22 14.99
C GLU A 241 15.07 -43.68 14.62
N ASN A 242 13.96 -44.22 15.12
CA ASN A 242 13.50 -45.57 14.79
C ASN A 242 13.09 -45.73 13.31
N LEU A 243 12.63 -44.67 12.63
CA LEU A 243 12.31 -44.72 11.20
C LEU A 243 13.56 -44.65 10.32
N LYS A 244 14.71 -44.22 10.87
CA LYS A 244 16.00 -44.22 10.14
C LYS A 244 16.73 -45.56 10.23
N THR A 245 16.48 -46.34 11.28
CA THR A 245 17.25 -47.55 11.62
C THR A 245 16.49 -48.85 11.40
N ILE A 246 15.15 -48.84 11.48
CA ILE A 246 14.31 -50.03 11.29
C ILE A 246 13.71 -50.00 9.88
N MET A 247 13.67 -51.15 9.18
CA MET A 247 12.83 -51.28 7.99
C MET A 247 11.35 -51.20 8.40
N TRP A 248 10.72 -50.06 8.11
CA TRP A 248 9.28 -49.84 8.29
C TRP A 248 8.57 -49.79 6.94
N ASP A 249 7.30 -50.15 6.94
CA ASP A 249 6.40 -50.19 5.79
C ASP A 249 5.01 -49.65 6.19
N SER A 250 4.08 -49.52 5.25
CA SER A 250 2.74 -49.01 5.57
C SER A 250 1.94 -49.95 6.47
N LEU A 251 2.23 -51.25 6.50
CA LEU A 251 1.54 -52.22 7.38
C LEU A 251 1.87 -51.98 8.86
N THR A 252 3.11 -51.57 9.15
CA THR A 252 3.61 -51.32 10.52
C THR A 252 3.39 -49.86 10.97
N LEU A 253 3.06 -48.96 10.05
CA LEU A 253 2.80 -47.54 10.34
C LEU A 253 1.46 -47.32 11.04
N ARG A 254 1.51 -46.66 12.20
CA ARG A 254 0.31 -46.19 12.92
C ARG A 254 -0.09 -44.75 12.60
N LYS A 255 0.87 -43.95 12.14
CA LYS A 255 0.69 -42.53 11.80
C LYS A 255 1.26 -42.27 10.41
N PRO A 256 0.68 -41.32 9.66
CA PRO A 256 1.23 -40.92 8.37
C PRO A 256 2.60 -40.27 8.57
N VAL A 257 3.52 -40.56 7.67
CA VAL A 257 4.90 -40.08 7.71
C VAL A 257 5.16 -39.13 6.57
N LEU A 258 5.67 -37.94 6.89
CA LEU A 258 6.19 -36.99 5.92
C LEU A 258 7.60 -37.43 5.52
N ILE A 259 7.80 -37.74 4.24
CA ILE A 259 9.11 -38.08 3.69
C ILE A 259 9.87 -36.80 3.42
N SER A 260 11.07 -36.70 4.00
CA SER A 260 12.00 -35.59 3.84
C SER A 260 11.45 -34.24 4.30
N TYR A 261 12.36 -33.29 4.43
CA TYR A 261 12.01 -31.92 4.78
C TYR A 261 11.26 -31.24 3.62
N PRO A 262 10.14 -30.53 3.86
CA PRO A 262 9.39 -29.89 2.78
C PRO A 262 10.27 -28.87 2.04
N GLN A 263 10.49 -29.08 0.75
CA GLN A 263 11.33 -28.17 -0.05
C GLN A 263 10.46 -27.12 -0.76
N ILE A 264 10.76 -25.84 -0.49
CA ILE A 264 10.10 -24.71 -1.13
C ILE A 264 10.91 -24.30 -2.36
N ALA A 265 10.32 -24.52 -3.54
CA ALA A 265 10.89 -24.11 -4.81
C ALA A 265 10.99 -22.58 -4.91
N ALA A 266 11.82 -22.07 -5.82
CA ALA A 266 11.93 -20.62 -6.08
C ALA A 266 10.58 -19.99 -6.46
N SER A 267 9.70 -20.75 -7.11
CA SER A 267 8.32 -20.36 -7.44
C SER A 267 7.39 -20.23 -6.23
N GLY A 268 7.82 -20.60 -5.01
CA GLY A 268 6.96 -20.70 -3.83
C GLY A 268 6.01 -21.89 -3.87
N SER A 269 6.29 -22.88 -4.73
CA SER A 269 5.60 -24.17 -4.71
C SER A 269 6.27 -25.14 -3.77
N ILE A 270 5.46 -25.98 -3.12
CA ILE A 270 5.92 -27.08 -2.30
C ILE A 270 5.37 -28.41 -2.83
N HIS A 271 6.21 -29.43 -2.78
CA HIS A 271 5.81 -30.82 -2.99
C HIS A 271 6.06 -31.60 -1.71
N VAL A 272 5.03 -32.33 -1.28
CA VAL A 272 4.98 -33.02 0.00
C VAL A 272 4.67 -34.47 -0.27
N ASN A 273 5.56 -35.37 0.15
CA ASN A 273 5.39 -36.80 -0.01
C ASN A 273 5.00 -37.40 1.34
N ILE A 274 3.84 -38.06 1.39
CA ILE A 274 3.27 -38.60 2.63
C ILE A 274 3.09 -40.11 2.45
N ILE A 275 3.76 -40.91 3.28
CA ILE A 275 3.45 -42.33 3.39
C ILE A 275 2.34 -42.50 4.40
N ILE A 276 1.28 -43.21 4.02
CA ILE A 276 0.13 -43.46 4.90
C ILE A 276 0.11 -44.91 5.40
N PRO A 277 -0.58 -45.18 6.53
CA PRO A 277 -0.84 -46.54 6.99
C PRO A 277 -1.52 -47.40 5.94
N PHE A 278 -1.42 -48.72 6.13
CA PHE A 278 -2.18 -49.68 5.36
C PHE A 278 -3.66 -49.66 5.77
N PHE A 279 -4.55 -49.79 4.79
CA PHE A 279 -5.99 -49.93 4.99
C PHE A 279 -6.48 -51.16 4.22
N GLU A 280 -7.48 -51.86 4.74
CA GLU A 280 -7.96 -53.11 4.14
C GLU A 280 -8.82 -52.85 2.90
N SER A 281 -9.44 -51.67 2.83
CA SER A 281 -10.31 -51.29 1.71
C SER A 281 -9.85 -50.03 0.99
N ASP A 282 -10.05 -50.02 -0.33
CA ASP A 282 -9.83 -48.87 -1.21
C ASP A 282 -10.65 -47.62 -0.78
N SER A 283 -11.86 -47.84 -0.26
CA SER A 283 -12.72 -46.78 0.29
C SER A 283 -12.12 -46.11 1.53
N GLU A 284 -11.46 -46.87 2.40
CA GLU A 284 -10.80 -46.33 3.59
C GLU A 284 -9.57 -45.50 3.20
N TYR A 285 -8.78 -45.98 2.24
CA TYR A 285 -7.68 -45.21 1.66
C TYR A 285 -8.17 -43.86 1.13
N ARG A 286 -9.23 -43.87 0.33
CA ARG A 286 -9.81 -42.64 -0.24
C ARG A 286 -10.28 -41.68 0.84
N LYS A 287 -11.13 -42.15 1.76
CA LYS A 287 -11.66 -41.33 2.86
C LYS A 287 -10.54 -40.72 3.70
N TYR A 288 -9.51 -41.52 4.00
CA TYR A 288 -8.36 -41.07 4.76
C TYR A 288 -7.57 -39.99 4.02
N ILE A 289 -7.26 -40.19 2.74
CA ILE A 289 -6.52 -39.24 1.91
C ILE A 289 -7.28 -37.92 1.82
N PHE A 290 -8.59 -37.95 1.61
CA PHE A 290 -9.40 -36.74 1.41
C PHE A 290 -9.50 -35.93 2.70
N LEU A 291 -9.84 -36.60 3.81
CA LEU A 291 -9.89 -35.98 5.13
C LEU A 291 -8.54 -35.35 5.50
N THR A 292 -7.45 -36.10 5.30
CA THR A 292 -6.09 -35.64 5.62
C THR A 292 -5.67 -34.47 4.74
N SER A 293 -5.95 -34.53 3.43
CA SER A 293 -5.66 -33.45 2.48
C SER A 293 -6.39 -32.16 2.88
N ARG A 294 -7.69 -32.24 3.17
CA ARG A 294 -8.47 -31.08 3.61
C ARG A 294 -7.93 -30.48 4.90
N ARG A 295 -7.56 -31.32 5.88
CA ARG A 295 -6.94 -30.86 7.15
C ARG A 295 -5.64 -30.13 6.91
N ILE A 296 -4.76 -30.67 6.05
CA ILE A 296 -3.51 -30.01 5.66
C ILE A 296 -3.81 -28.64 5.06
N PHE A 297 -4.65 -28.58 4.04
CA PHE A 297 -4.95 -27.32 3.35
C PHE A 297 -5.58 -26.27 4.27
N LYS A 298 -6.52 -26.66 5.14
CA LYS A 298 -7.14 -25.76 6.12
C LYS A 298 -6.13 -25.22 7.13
N ASN A 299 -5.21 -26.05 7.62
CA ASN A 299 -4.21 -25.59 8.57
C ASN A 299 -3.13 -24.72 7.91
N ILE A 300 -2.75 -25.00 6.67
CA ILE A 300 -1.86 -24.11 5.91
C ILE A 300 -2.54 -22.76 5.68
N GLU A 301 -3.83 -22.75 5.33
CA GLU A 301 -4.62 -21.51 5.19
C GLU A 301 -4.62 -20.67 6.46
N VAL A 302 -4.84 -21.29 7.63
CA VAL A 302 -4.85 -20.61 8.93
C VAL A 302 -3.45 -20.14 9.35
N SER A 303 -2.40 -20.87 8.96
CA SER A 303 -1.00 -20.57 9.33
C SER A 303 -0.43 -19.27 8.74
N LYS A 304 -1.17 -18.61 7.84
CA LYS A 304 -0.72 -17.41 7.09
C LYS A 304 0.59 -17.61 6.30
N SER A 305 0.90 -18.85 5.93
CA SER A 305 2.05 -19.15 5.07
C SER A 305 1.95 -18.46 3.70
N ASP A 306 3.07 -17.97 3.19
CA ASP A 306 3.18 -17.32 1.86
C ASP A 306 3.30 -18.33 0.70
N ILE A 307 3.12 -19.64 0.95
CA ILE A 307 3.19 -20.68 -0.08
C ILE A 307 2.11 -20.47 -1.15
N LYS A 308 2.51 -20.55 -2.42
CA LYS A 308 1.60 -20.32 -3.56
C LYS A 308 0.89 -21.59 -4.01
N HIS A 309 1.64 -22.68 -4.14
CA HIS A 309 1.13 -23.95 -4.66
C HIS A 309 1.57 -25.09 -3.76
N ILE A 310 0.65 -25.98 -3.45
CA ILE A 310 0.90 -27.14 -2.63
C ILE A 310 0.52 -28.37 -3.45
N THR A 311 1.42 -29.33 -3.51
CA THR A 311 1.17 -30.64 -4.09
C THR A 311 1.37 -31.68 -3.01
N LEU A 312 0.32 -32.41 -2.67
CA LEU A 312 0.33 -33.50 -1.72
C LEU A 312 0.34 -34.81 -2.50
N SER A 313 1.38 -35.61 -2.36
CA SER A 313 1.48 -36.95 -2.95
C SER A 313 1.44 -37.99 -1.84
N TYR A 314 0.52 -38.94 -1.96
CA TYR A 314 0.30 -40.00 -1.00
C TYR A 314 0.85 -41.32 -1.54
N PHE A 315 1.54 -42.07 -0.66
CA PHE A 315 2.18 -43.32 -1.02
C PHE A 315 1.89 -44.42 0.00
N ASN A 316 1.93 -45.65 -0.48
CA ASN A 316 2.03 -46.86 0.34
C ASN A 316 3.45 -47.43 0.19
N LYS A 317 4.14 -47.71 1.29
CA LYS A 317 5.48 -48.30 1.29
C LYS A 317 5.37 -49.81 1.50
N LYS A 318 5.91 -50.60 0.56
CA LYS A 318 5.86 -52.06 0.60
C LYS A 318 6.98 -52.66 1.45
N SER A 319 6.71 -53.79 2.09
CA SER A 319 7.71 -54.63 2.76
C SER A 319 8.76 -55.09 1.74
N GLY A 320 10.04 -54.82 1.98
CA GLY A 320 11.13 -55.16 1.05
C GLY A 320 11.65 -54.01 0.17
N GLY A 321 11.07 -52.81 0.30
CA GLY A 321 11.53 -51.61 -0.41
C GLY A 321 10.71 -51.34 -1.67
N GLY A 322 10.37 -50.07 -1.88
CA GLY A 322 9.49 -49.60 -2.95
C GLY A 322 8.26 -48.86 -2.42
N THR A 323 7.79 -47.88 -3.19
CA THR A 323 6.61 -47.07 -2.88
C THR A 323 5.61 -47.14 -4.01
N GLU A 324 4.34 -47.34 -3.66
CA GLU A 324 3.19 -47.29 -4.58
C GLU A 324 2.53 -45.93 -4.44
N HIS A 325 2.45 -45.17 -5.54
CA HIS A 325 1.80 -43.87 -5.56
C HIS A 325 0.28 -44.04 -5.60
N LEU A 326 -0.39 -43.50 -4.59
CA LEU A 326 -1.82 -43.66 -4.37
C LEU A 326 -2.61 -42.48 -4.93
N SER A 327 -2.17 -41.25 -4.63
CA SER A 327 -2.83 -40.05 -5.11
C SER A 327 -1.90 -38.85 -5.12
N MET A 328 -2.21 -37.88 -5.98
CA MET A 328 -1.60 -36.57 -5.98
C MET A 328 -2.69 -35.51 -6.05
N ILE A 329 -2.68 -34.57 -5.11
CA ILE A 329 -3.63 -33.47 -5.06
C ILE A 329 -2.84 -32.18 -5.10
N ARG A 330 -3.01 -31.41 -6.18
CA ARG A 330 -2.41 -30.10 -6.36
C ARG A 330 -3.46 -29.03 -6.13
N SER A 331 -3.06 -27.91 -5.51
CA SER A 331 -3.89 -26.71 -5.51
C SER A 331 -3.05 -25.48 -5.22
N SER A 332 -3.52 -24.32 -5.68
CA SER A 332 -3.00 -23.02 -5.25
C SER A 332 -3.66 -22.57 -3.95
N LEU A 333 -2.96 -21.82 -3.11
CA LEU A 333 -3.50 -21.30 -1.85
C LEU A 333 -4.74 -20.41 -2.07
N SER A 334 -4.80 -19.65 -3.17
CA SER A 334 -5.98 -18.87 -3.57
C SER A 334 -7.21 -19.76 -3.81
N ASN A 335 -7.03 -20.85 -4.53
CA ASN A 335 -8.08 -21.84 -4.80
C ASN A 335 -8.52 -22.57 -3.52
N ILE A 336 -7.57 -22.92 -2.65
CA ILE A 336 -7.86 -23.50 -1.32
C ILE A 336 -8.77 -22.56 -0.53
N LYS A 337 -8.41 -21.27 -0.39
CA LYS A 337 -9.21 -20.26 0.32
C LYS A 337 -10.62 -20.12 -0.25
N LEU A 338 -10.73 -20.10 -1.58
CA LEU A 338 -12.03 -20.01 -2.26
C LEU A 338 -12.91 -21.22 -1.94
N ILE A 339 -12.37 -22.43 -2.04
CA ILE A 339 -13.13 -23.67 -1.81
C ILE A 339 -13.41 -23.89 -0.33
N SER A 340 -12.49 -23.52 0.57
CA SER A 340 -12.67 -23.58 2.03
C SER A 340 -13.84 -22.74 2.53
N SER A 341 -14.22 -21.68 1.81
CA SER A 341 -15.40 -20.87 2.12
C SER A 341 -16.74 -21.59 1.83
N LEU A 342 -16.70 -22.68 1.07
CA LEU A 342 -17.86 -23.48 0.72
C LEU A 342 -18.01 -24.61 1.76
N ASN A 343 -19.19 -24.73 2.38
CA ASN A 343 -19.52 -25.80 3.31
C ASN A 343 -19.70 -27.14 2.58
N LEU A 344 -18.59 -27.73 2.13
CA LEU A 344 -18.56 -28.97 1.35
C LEU A 344 -18.19 -30.18 2.22
N THR A 345 -18.59 -31.37 1.78
CA THR A 345 -18.02 -32.63 2.27
C THR A 345 -16.56 -32.78 1.85
N ASP A 346 -15.81 -33.73 2.45
CA ASP A 346 -14.40 -33.93 2.11
C ASP A 346 -14.23 -34.36 0.64
N GLU A 347 -15.16 -35.14 0.10
CA GLU A 347 -15.14 -35.57 -1.30
C GLU A 347 -15.42 -34.42 -2.26
N GLU A 348 -16.47 -33.64 -2.02
CA GLU A 348 -16.79 -32.47 -2.83
C GLU A 348 -15.69 -31.39 -2.76
N TYR A 349 -15.03 -31.26 -1.61
CA TYR A 349 -13.91 -30.35 -1.43
C TYR A 349 -12.75 -30.75 -2.35
N ILE A 350 -12.35 -32.02 -2.35
CA ILE A 350 -11.25 -32.52 -3.17
C ILE A 350 -11.61 -32.48 -4.66
N ALA A 351 -12.85 -32.82 -5.03
CA ALA A 351 -13.31 -32.80 -6.41
C ALA A 351 -13.28 -31.40 -7.05
N LYS A 352 -13.37 -30.34 -6.24
CA LYS A 352 -13.27 -28.95 -6.71
C LYS A 352 -11.84 -28.43 -6.81
N LEU A 353 -10.83 -29.15 -6.32
CA LEU A 353 -9.43 -28.74 -6.43
C LEU A 353 -8.88 -29.00 -7.84
N ASN A 354 -8.06 -28.07 -8.33
CA ASN A 354 -7.48 -28.16 -9.67
C ASN A 354 -6.28 -29.12 -9.70
N GLY A 355 -6.35 -30.20 -10.46
CA GLY A 355 -5.20 -31.09 -10.70
C GLY A 355 -5.08 -32.20 -9.66
N THR A 356 -6.02 -33.13 -9.71
CA THR A 356 -6.02 -34.36 -8.91
C THR A 356 -5.64 -35.56 -9.78
N PHE A 357 -4.80 -36.44 -9.24
CA PHE A 357 -4.54 -37.77 -9.76
C PHE A 357 -4.88 -38.80 -8.67
N PHE A 358 -5.62 -39.84 -9.05
CA PHE A 358 -5.93 -40.97 -8.18
C PHE A 358 -5.54 -42.25 -8.92
N ALA A 359 -4.78 -43.12 -8.25
CA ALA A 359 -4.54 -44.47 -8.75
C ALA A 359 -5.87 -45.22 -8.90
N GLU A 360 -5.94 -46.24 -9.76
CA GLU A 360 -7.19 -46.97 -10.06
C GLU A 360 -7.93 -47.44 -8.79
N LYS A 361 -7.17 -47.89 -7.78
CA LYS A 361 -7.67 -48.27 -6.45
C LYS A 361 -8.46 -47.16 -5.75
N ILE A 362 -8.07 -45.90 -5.93
CA ILE A 362 -8.70 -44.74 -5.28
C ILE A 362 -9.70 -44.05 -6.22
N ALA A 363 -9.54 -44.22 -7.53
CA ALA A 363 -10.33 -43.57 -8.56
C ALA A 363 -11.72 -44.19 -8.78
N LYS A 364 -11.98 -45.42 -8.33
CA LYS A 364 -13.29 -46.06 -8.45
C LYS A 364 -14.29 -45.40 -7.48
N PHE A 365 -15.33 -44.82 -8.05
CA PHE A 365 -16.44 -44.16 -7.36
C PHE A 365 -17.55 -45.12 -7.02
#